data_AF-A0A358D1E4-F1
#
_entry.id   AF-A0A358D1E4-F1
#
_cell.length_a   1.000
_cell.length_b   1.000
_cell.length_c   1.000
_cell.angle_alpha   90.00
_cell.angle_beta   90.00
_cell.angle_gamma   90.00
#
_symmetry.space_group_name_H-M   'P 1'
#
loop_
_entity.id
_entity.type
_entity.pdbx_description
1 polymer ?
#
loop_
_entity_poly.entity_id
_entity_poly.type
_entity_poly.pdbx_seq_one_letter_code
_entity_poly.pdbx_strand_id
1 'polypeptide(L)' 'MEFRRIGELKVSEVGLGCNNFGTRIDEDSTDEVFRACLDSGINFFDTADVYGSG' A
#
# COMPACT_ATOMS: atom_id res chain seq x y z
N MET A 1 10.20 -12.14 1.44
CA MET A 1 8.82 -11.81 1.05
C MET A 1 8.25 -12.99 0.29
N GLU A 2 7.07 -13.48 0.70
CA GLU A 2 6.33 -14.50 -0.02
C GLU A 2 5.33 -13.87 -0.99
N PHE A 3 4.98 -14.58 -2.07
CA PHE A 3 4.07 -14.09 -3.10
C PHE A 3 2.93 -15.06 -3.38
N ARG A 4 1.74 -14.52 -3.61
CA ARG A 4 0.51 -15.25 -3.98
C ARG A 4 0.02 -14.76 -5.35
N ARG A 5 -0.86 -15.54 -5.99
CA ARG A 5 -1.53 -15.15 -7.23
C ARG A 5 -2.96 -14.72 -6.96
N ILE A 6 -3.36 -13.59 -7.54
CA ILE A 6 -4.76 -13.14 -7.63
C ILE A 6 -5.05 -12.95 -9.12
N GLY A 7 -5.79 -13.89 -9.72
CA GLY A 7 -5.91 -13.97 -11.17
C GLY A 7 -4.54 -14.10 -11.83
N GLU A 8 -4.22 -13.18 -12.74
CA GLU A 8 -2.94 -13.11 -13.45
C GLU A 8 -1.85 -12.34 -12.67
N LEU A 9 -2.22 -11.63 -11.60
CA LEU A 9 -1.29 -10.81 -10.82
C LEU A 9 -0.52 -11.65 -9.81
N LYS A 10 0.78 -11.37 -9.67
CA LYS A 10 1.65 -11.91 -8.61
C LYS A 10 1.85 -10.83 -7.55
N VAL A 11 1.22 -10.99 -6.40
CA VAL A 11 1.20 -10.02 -5.31
C VAL A 11 1.95 -10.55 -4.09
N SER A 12 2.52 -9.66 -3.28
CA SER A 12 3.07 -10.00 -1.97
C SER A 12 1.97 -10.60 -1.09
N GLU A 13 2.31 -11.59 -0.26
CA GLU A 13 1.34 -12.24 0.64
C GLU A 13 0.74 -11.26 1.67
N VAL A 14 1.51 -10.23 2.03
CA VAL A 14 1.06 -9.09 2.83
C VAL A 14 1.05 -7.84 1.94
N GLY A 15 -0.03 -7.06 2.03
CA GLY A 15 -0.19 -5.76 1.37
C GLY A 15 -0.37 -4.62 2.36
N LEU A 16 -0.35 -3.38 1.87
CA LEU A 16 -0.58 -2.17 2.66
C LEU A 16 -1.96 -1.58 2.35
N GLY A 17 -2.77 -1.33 3.39
CA GLY A 17 -3.96 -0.49 3.28
C GLY A 17 -3.59 1.00 3.35
N CYS A 18 -4.03 1.78 2.37
CA CYS A 18 -3.64 3.18 2.23
C CYS A 18 -4.64 4.17 2.87
N ASN A 19 -5.57 3.72 3.70
CA ASN A 19 -6.65 4.55 4.27
C ASN A 19 -6.19 5.68 5.22
N ASN A 20 -4.91 5.68 5.64
CA ASN A 20 -4.30 6.75 6.43
C ASN A 20 -3.63 7.83 5.57
N PHE A 21 -3.32 7.54 4.30
CA PHE A 21 -2.57 8.43 3.43
C PHE A 21 -3.40 9.68 3.11
N GLY A 22 -2.79 10.85 3.25
CA GLY A 22 -3.45 12.15 3.01
C GLY A 22 -4.56 12.51 4.00
N THR A 23 -4.81 11.69 5.02
CA THR A 23 -5.81 11.96 6.06
C THR A 23 -5.20 11.99 7.46
N ARG A 24 -4.64 10.86 7.91
CA ARG A 24 -3.99 10.74 9.21
C ARG A 24 -2.50 11.07 9.15
N ILE A 25 -1.88 10.84 7.99
CA ILE A 25 -0.48 11.18 7.74
C ILE A 25 -0.37 12.04 6.48
N ASP A 26 0.62 12.93 6.46
CA ASP A 26 0.92 13.82 5.33
C ASP A 26 1.69 13.09 4.21
N GLU A 27 2.01 13.82 3.14
CA GLU A 27 2.71 13.29 1.97
C GLU A 27 4.10 12.76 2.33
N ASP A 28 4.89 13.53 3.07
CA ASP A 28 6.26 13.12 3.47
C ASP A 28 6.24 11.82 4.29
N SER A 29 5.33 11.72 5.27
CA SER A 29 5.16 10.50 6.07
C SER A 29 4.63 9.33 5.25
N THR A 30 3.73 9.60 4.28
CA THR A 30 3.22 8.59 3.34
C THR A 30 4.36 8.02 2.50
N ASP A 31 5.23 8.89 2.01
CA ASP A 31 6.41 8.56 1.22
C ASP A 31 7.38 7.66 1.98
N GLU A 32 7.62 7.95 3.26
CA GLU A 32 8.45 7.11 4.14
C GLU A 32 7.86 5.70 4.29
N VAL A 33 6.56 5.60 4.58
CA VAL A 33 5.87 4.30 4.70
C VAL A 33 5.91 3.54 3.38
N PHE A 34 5.63 4.21 2.26
CA PHE A 34 5.61 3.60 0.94
C PHE A 34 6.99 3.05 0.55
N ARG A 35 8.06 3.83 0.76
CA ARG A 35 9.45 3.37 0.52
C ARG A 35 9.80 2.16 1.38
N ALA A 36 9.47 2.18 2.67
CA ALA A 36 9.71 1.03 3.55
C ALA A 36 8.98 -0.24 3.07
N CYS A 37 7.75 -0.09 2.55
CA CYS A 37 7.02 -1.21 1.95
C CYS A 37 7.74 -1.76 0.70
N LEU A 38 8.20 -0.90 -0.20
CA LEU A 38 8.94 -1.32 -1.38
C LEU A 38 10.25 -2.04 -1.01
N ASP A 39 11.02 -1.51 -0.06
CA ASP A 39 12.27 -2.11 0.41
C ASP A 39 12.03 -3.51 1.03
N SER A 40 10.86 -3.72 1.64
CA SER A 40 10.45 -5.02 2.18
C SER A 40 9.96 -6.01 1.10
N GLY A 41 9.74 -5.54 -0.13
CA GLY A 41 9.23 -6.31 -1.26
C GLY A 41 7.70 -6.36 -1.37
N ILE A 42 6.96 -5.51 -0.66
CA ILE A 42 5.51 -5.38 -0.80
C ILE A 42 5.21 -4.72 -2.15
N ASN A 43 4.29 -5.31 -2.90
CA ASN A 43 3.85 -4.79 -4.20
C ASN A 43 2.32 -4.70 -4.33
N PHE A 44 1.59 -4.93 -3.23
CA PHE A 44 0.13 -4.89 -3.20
C PHE A 44 -0.36 -3.81 -2.25
N PHE A 45 -1.04 -2.82 -2.82
CA PHE A 45 -1.52 -1.64 -2.12
C PHE A 45 -3.02 -1.50 -2.34
N ASP A 46 -3.76 -1.36 -1.25
CA ASP A 46 -5.21 -1.25 -1.24
C ASP A 46 -5.64 0.21 -1.08
N THR A 47 -6.53 0.66 -1.97
CA THR A 47 -7.07 2.02 -2.00
C THR A 47 -8.54 2.00 -2.39
N ALA A 48 -9.24 3.11 -2.13
CA ALA A 48 -10.63 3.30 -2.52
C ALA A 48 -10.92 4.79 -2.71
N ASP A 49 -11.88 5.14 -3.57
CA ASP A 49 -12.32 6.52 -3.81
C ASP A 49 -12.68 7.23 -2.49
N VAL A 50 -13.30 6.49 -1.56
CA VAL A 50 -13.72 7.02 -0.25
C VAL A 50 -12.57 7.19 0.75
N TYR A 51 -11.34 6.75 0.45
CA TYR A 51 -10.19 6.97 1.32
C TYR A 51 -9.69 8.41 1.12
N GLY A 52 -10.18 9.32 1.96
CA GLY A 52 -9.89 10.74 1.85
C GLY A 52 -11.17 11.56 1.83
N SER A 53 -11.24 12.53 0.92
CA SER A 53 -12.39 13.42 0.76
C SER A 53 -13.43 12.97 -0.27
N GLY A 54 -13.27 11.78 -0.87
CA GLY A 54 -14.22 11.19 -1.84
C GLY A 54 -13.95 11.61 -3.27
#